data_AF-A0A7C5VF20-F1
#
_entry.id   AF-A0A7C5VF20-F1
#
_cell.length_a   1.000
_cell.length_b   1.000
_cell.length_c   1.000
_cell.angle_alpha   90.00
_cell.angle_beta   90.00
_cell.angle_gamma   90.00
#
_symmetry.space_group_name_H-M   'P 1'
#
loop_
_entity.id
_entity.type
_entity.pdbx_description
1 polymer ?
#
loop_
_entity_poly.entity_id
_entity_poly.type
_entity_poly.pdbx_seq_one_letter_code
_entity_poly.pdbx_strand_id
1 'polypeptide(L)' 'MRLLAYDGHARRAYLAHWLGLKPVYRRVWARRGERPLAVGAHRYRWFYVCTFVEPETGESLSLLVDGIDTE' A
#
# COMPACT_ATOMS: atom_id res chain seq x y z
N MET A 1 -12.83 4.38 -6.26
CA MET A 1 -13.54 3.06 -6.35
C MET A 1 -14.82 3.16 -5.53
N ARG A 2 -15.99 2.82 -6.07
CA ARG A 2 -17.17 2.53 -5.25
C ARG A 2 -16.93 1.16 -4.62
N LEU A 3 -16.36 1.14 -3.42
CA LEU A 3 -16.17 -0.10 -2.67
C LEU A 3 -17.57 -0.54 -2.22
N LEU A 4 -18.27 -1.28 -3.07
CA LEU A 4 -19.51 -1.95 -2.70
C LEU A 4 -19.12 -2.95 -1.63
N ALA A 5 -19.41 -2.59 -0.37
CA ALA A 5 -19.30 -3.48 0.76
C ALA A 5 -20.06 -4.77 0.39
N TYR A 6 -19.30 -5.82 0.10
CA TYR A 6 -19.83 -7.13 -0.20
C TYR A 6 -20.52 -7.65 1.07
N ASP A 7 -21.82 -7.86 0.94
CA ASP A 7 -22.77 -8.52 1.85
C ASP A 7 -22.86 -8.06 3.32
N GLY A 8 -23.89 -7.26 3.58
CA GLY A 8 -25.06 -7.69 4.38
C GLY A 8 -24.94 -7.84 5.90
N HIS A 9 -23.78 -8.17 6.47
CA HIS A 9 -23.72 -8.59 7.88
C HIS A 9 -22.62 -7.97 8.73
N ALA A 10 -21.63 -7.29 8.16
CA ALA A 10 -20.52 -6.76 8.95
C ALA A 10 -20.62 -5.23 9.10
N ARG A 11 -21.03 -4.77 10.29
CA ARG A 11 -20.83 -3.38 10.74
C ARG A 11 -19.33 -3.15 10.94
N ARG A 12 -18.59 -2.80 9.88
CA ARG A 12 -17.12 -2.74 9.88
C ARG A 12 -16.60 -1.33 10.22
N ALA A 13 -15.64 -1.27 11.13
CA ALA A 13 -14.80 -0.08 11.30
C ALA A 13 -13.82 0.01 10.11
N TYR A 14 -13.84 1.14 9.41
CA TYR A 14 -12.91 1.44 8.32
C TYR A 14 -11.78 2.32 8.85
N LEU A 15 -10.55 1.84 8.73
CA LEU A 15 -9.35 2.62 9.05
C LEU A 15 -8.50 2.76 7.80
N ALA A 16 -8.26 4.00 7.38
CA ALA A 16 -7.36 4.35 6.31
C ALA A 16 -6.14 5.08 6.87
N HIS A 17 -4.93 4.62 6.53
CA HIS A 17 -3.69 5.27 6.94
C HIS A 17 -2.78 5.55 5.73
N TRP A 18 -2.18 6.73 5.70
CA TRP A 18 -1.23 7.13 4.64
C TRP A 18 0.16 6.58 4.91
N LEU A 19 0.74 5.92 3.92
CA LEU A 19 2.08 5.36 4.00
C LEU A 19 2.97 5.95 2.89
N GLY A 20 4.04 6.63 3.32
CA GLY A 20 5.09 7.10 2.42
C GLY A 20 6.19 6.06 2.27
N LEU A 21 6.14 5.25 1.21
CA LEU A 21 7.17 4.21 0.98
C LEU A 21 8.41 4.80 0.29
N LYS A 22 9.57 4.71 0.97
CA LYS A 22 10.88 4.92 0.34
C LYS A 22 11.44 3.57 -0.10
N PRO A 23 11.65 3.32 -1.41
CA PRO A 23 12.24 2.07 -1.86
C PRO A 23 13.67 1.91 -1.30
N VAL A 24 13.89 0.84 -0.53
CA VAL A 24 15.17 0.53 0.13
C VAL A 24 16.09 -0.31 -0.76
N TYR A 25 15.52 -1.19 -1.59
CA TYR A 25 16.29 -2.09 -2.46
C TYR A 25 15.97 -1.85 -3.93
N ARG A 26 16.99 -2.00 -4.77
CA ARG A 26 16.87 -1.99 -6.23
C ARG A 26 17.91 -2.90 -6.86
N ARG A 27 17.50 -3.56 -7.93
CA ARG A 27 18.41 -4.34 -8.77
C ARG A 27 18.91 -3.43 -9.89
N VAL A 28 20.22 -3.26 -9.99
CA VAL A 28 20.87 -2.52 -11.07
C VAL A 28 21.88 -3.42 -11.77
N TRP A 29 21.95 -3.32 -13.09
CA TRP A 29 22.95 -4.02 -13.89
C TRP A 29 24.08 -3.05 -14.23
N ALA A 30 25.32 -3.54 -14.19
CA ALA A 30 26.50 -2.81 -14.63
C ALA A 30 27.35 -3.72 -15.51
N ARG A 31 28.16 -3.10 -16.38
CA ARG A 31 29.12 -3.86 -17.19
C ARG A 31 30.14 -4.52 -16.27
N ARG A 32 30.70 -5.65 -16.73
CA ARG A 32 31.73 -6.37 -15.96
C ARG A 32 32.96 -5.47 -15.83
N GLY A 33 33.37 -5.21 -14.58
CA GLY A 33 34.48 -4.29 -14.26
C GLY A 33 34.06 -2.86 -13.91
N GLU A 34 32.78 -2.52 -14.04
CA GLU A 34 32.24 -1.22 -13.63
C GLU A 34 31.51 -1.31 -12.29
N ARG A 35 31.60 -0.25 -11.49
CA ARG A 35 30.86 -0.15 -10.23
C ARG A 35 29.38 0.12 -10.54
N PRO A 36 28.43 -0.72 -10.08
CA PRO A 36 27.01 -0.43 -10.24
C PRO A 36 26.64 0.86 -9.54
N LEU A 37 26.26 1.86 -10.34
CA LEU A 37 25.77 3.14 -9.84
C LEU A 37 24.27 3.09 -9.73
N ALA A 38 23.87 3.09 -8.47
CA ALA A 38 22.50 3.18 -8.11
C ALA A 38 22.25 4.67 -7.78
N VAL A 39 21.64 5.45 -8.68
CA VAL A 39 21.19 6.83 -8.41
C VAL A 39 19.81 6.84 -7.74
N GLY A 40 19.72 7.25 -6.47
CA GLY A 40 18.45 7.29 -5.74
C GLY A 40 17.67 8.56 -6.07
N ALA A 41 16.46 8.42 -6.62
CA ALA A 41 15.50 9.51 -6.67
C ALA A 41 14.48 9.32 -5.54
N HIS A 42 14.35 10.29 -4.65
CA HIS A 42 13.32 10.30 -3.60
C HIS A 42 11.95 10.51 -4.24
N ARG A 43 11.36 9.43 -4.76
CA ARG A 43 9.97 9.43 -5.25
C ARG A 43 9.10 8.80 -4.19
N TYR A 44 8.41 9.64 -3.44
CA TYR A 44 7.38 9.18 -2.52
C TYR A 44 6.09 8.99 -3.31
N ARG A 45 5.55 7.77 -3.31
CA ARG A 45 4.13 7.53 -3.65
C ARG A 45 3.36 7.41 -2.35
N TRP A 46 2.20 8.05 -2.31
CA TRP A 46 1.24 7.83 -1.24
C TRP A 46 0.54 6.50 -1.48
N PHE A 47 0.64 5.62 -0.50
CA PHE A 47 -0.17 4.41 -0.41
C PHE A 47 -1.15 4.58 0.74
N TYR A 48 -2.27 3.90 0.62
CA TYR A 48 -3.26 3.79 1.66
C TYR A 48 -3.24 2.36 2.17
N VAL A 49 -3.22 2.20 3.49
CA VAL A 49 -3.58 0.93 4.13
C VAL A 49 -5.04 1.02 4.49
N CYS A 50 -5.87 0.19 3.88
CA CYS A 50 -7.29 0.07 4.20
C CYS A 50 -7.49 -1.22 4.99
N THR A 51 -7.92 -1.09 6.24
CA THR A 51 -8.21 -2.25 7.10
C THR A 51 -9.71 -2.35 7.37
N PHE A 52 -10.22 -3.56 7.22
CA PHE A 52 -11.59 -3.94 7.51
C PHE A 52 -11.58 -4.90 8.70
N VAL A 53 -12.36 -4.59 9.73
CA VAL A 53 -12.43 -5.42 10.95
C VAL A 53 -13.87 -5.89 11.17
N GLU A 54 -14.06 -7.18 11.42
CA GLU A 54 -15.30 -7.71 11.97
C GLU A 54 -15.27 -7.54 13.51
N PRO A 55 -16.15 -6.71 14.09
CA PRO A 55 -16.04 -6.31 15.49
C PRO A 55 -16.29 -7.45 16.47
N GLU A 56 -17.08 -8.46 16.08
CA GLU A 56 -17.48 -9.55 16.98
C GLU A 56 -16.41 -10.65 17.06
N THR A 57 -15.77 -10.96 15.93
CA THR A 57 -14.74 -12.01 15.85
C THR A 57 -13.33 -11.46 15.98
N GLY A 58 -13.14 -10.16 15.69
CA GLY A 58 -11.83 -9.53 15.60
C GLY A 58 -11.07 -9.88 14.31
N GLU A 59 -11.67 -10.63 13.40
CA GLU A 59 -11.06 -10.95 12.11
C GLU A 59 -10.83 -9.67 11.30
N SER A 60 -9.69 -9.61 10.60
CA SER A 60 -9.35 -8.43 9.81
C SER A 60 -8.68 -8.76 8.49
N LEU A 61 -8.97 -7.91 7.50
CA LEU A 61 -8.34 -7.91 6.19
C LEU A 61 -7.70 -6.54 5.97
N SER A 62 -6.42 -6.52 5.63
CA SER A 62 -5.68 -5.29 5.31
C SER A 62 -5.23 -5.30 3.86
N LEU A 63 -5.52 -4.22 3.15
CA LEU A 63 -5.13 -4.01 1.75
C LEU A 63 -4.16 -2.83 1.67
N LEU A 64 -3.04 -3.03 0.96
CA LEU A 64 -2.16 -1.95 0.53
C LEU A 64 -2.59 -1.51 -0.87
N VAL A 65 -3.01 -0.26 -0.99
CA VAL A 65 -3.58 0.29 -2.23
C VAL A 65 -2.89 1.59 -2.60
N ASP A 66 -2.58 1.77 -3.89
CA ASP A 66 -2.17 3.05 -4.47
C ASP A 66 -3.22 3.59 -5.45
N GLY A 67 -3.09 4.87 -5.81
CA GLY A 67 -3.98 5.50 -6.78
C GLY A 67 -5.43 5.60 -6.33
N ILE A 68 -5.68 5.75 -5.02
CA ILE A 68 -7.03 6.02 -4.51
C ILE A 68 -7.47 7.38 -5.04
N ASP A 69 -8.51 7.35 -5.86
CA ASP A 69 -9.33 8.51 -6.19
C ASP A 69 -10.35 8.71 -5.06
N THR A 70 -10.29 9.86 -4.41
CA THR A 70 -11.15 10.25 -3.28
C THR A 70 -12.34 11.12 -3.68
N GLU A 71 -12.50 11.45 -4.97
CA GLU A 71 -13.68 12.15 -5.51
C GLU A 71 -14.84 11.20 -5.89
#